data_AF-A0A522VLW1-F1
#
_entry.id   AF-A0A522VLW1-F1
#
_cell.length_a   1.000
_cell.length_b   1.000
_cell.length_c   1.000
_cell.angle_alpha   90.00
_cell.angle_beta   90.00
_cell.angle_gamma   90.00
#
_symmetry.space_group_name_H-M   'P 1'
#
loop_
_entity.id
_entity.type
_entity.pdbx_description
1 polymer ?
#
loop_
_entity_poly.entity_id
_entity_poly.type
_entity_poly.pdbx_seq_one_letter_code
_entity_poly.pdbx_strand_id
1 'polypeptide(L)'
;MNQAPILVFTHIPRTGGTTIRNVISNKMNKNLFVDSFSEFSFLNDKELNGYDFIATHCGYGVINRINRDNKKIILLRDPVERIVSQYFYLRELENNVSYSSPYAKKLSLQEFICLDNPSVQISMNNTQVWHLIEDKNIFFRKKYMNYSDSNLLDKALSHLSTYDFIGFTHNLPSVLNKVSLSYGW
;
A
#
# COMPACT_ATOMS: atom_id res chain seq x y z
N MET A 1 -25.75 -0.42 19.49
CA MET A 1 -25.57 -0.64 18.04
C MET A 1 -24.11 -1.00 17.83
N ASN A 2 -23.80 -2.13 17.19
CA ASN A 2 -22.42 -2.48 16.91
C ASN A 2 -21.84 -1.48 15.92
N GLN A 3 -20.64 -0.96 16.22
CA GLN A 3 -19.92 -0.04 15.34
C GLN A 3 -19.59 -0.74 14.02
N ALA A 4 -19.67 -0.03 12.89
CA ALA A 4 -19.29 -0.59 11.59
C ALA A 4 -17.83 -1.08 11.58
N PRO A 5 -17.48 -2.13 10.81
CA PRO A 5 -16.10 -2.62 10.72
C PRO A 5 -15.12 -1.52 10.24
N ILE A 6 -13.91 -1.48 10.79
CA ILE A 6 -12.84 -0.58 10.31
C ILE A 6 -12.54 -0.89 8.86
N LEU A 7 -12.51 0.11 7.99
CA LEU A 7 -11.99 -0.07 6.64
C LEU A 7 -10.48 0.18 6.63
N VAL A 8 -9.70 -0.83 6.26
CA VAL A 8 -8.24 -0.76 6.22
C VAL A 8 -7.77 -0.79 4.77
N PHE A 9 -7.23 0.32 4.30
CA PHE A 9 -6.70 0.45 2.96
C PHE A 9 -5.18 0.30 2.94
N THR A 10 -4.71 -0.84 2.41
CA THR A 10 -3.31 -1.04 2.07
C THR A 10 -3.02 -0.26 0.78
N HIS A 11 -2.54 0.96 0.97
CA HIS A 11 -2.29 1.91 -0.09
C HIS A 11 -0.93 1.62 -0.74
N ILE A 12 -0.93 0.93 -1.87
CA ILE A 12 0.29 0.77 -2.67
C ILE A 12 0.50 2.04 -3.52
N PRO A 13 1.68 2.68 -3.49
CA PRO A 13 1.95 3.84 -4.34
C PRO A 13 1.71 3.55 -5.84
N ARG A 14 1.17 4.56 -6.54
CA ARG A 14 0.96 4.58 -8.00
C ARG A 14 -0.09 3.59 -8.54
N THR A 15 -1.04 3.22 -7.70
CA THR A 15 -2.19 2.35 -8.04
C THR A 15 -3.53 3.09 -8.16
N GLY A 16 -3.53 4.42 -8.08
CA GLY A 16 -4.75 5.23 -7.99
C GLY A 16 -5.28 5.43 -6.56
N GLY A 17 -4.49 5.03 -5.55
CA GLY A 17 -4.90 5.04 -4.16
C GLY A 17 -5.22 6.43 -3.58
N THR A 18 -4.56 7.49 -4.02
CA THR A 18 -4.91 8.86 -3.58
C THR A 18 -6.36 9.21 -3.87
N THR A 19 -6.87 8.87 -5.06
CA THR A 19 -8.27 9.10 -5.44
C THR A 19 -9.22 8.31 -4.54
N ILE A 20 -8.98 7.00 -4.39
CA ILE A 20 -9.80 6.13 -3.53
C ILE A 20 -9.80 6.60 -2.08
N ARG A 21 -8.62 6.92 -1.54
CA ARG A 21 -8.46 7.43 -0.18
C ARG A 21 -9.28 8.70 0.04
N ASN A 22 -9.20 9.67 -0.87
CA ASN A 22 -9.94 10.94 -0.75
C ASN A 22 -11.46 10.73 -0.79
N VAL A 23 -11.95 9.88 -1.69
CA VAL A 23 -13.39 9.58 -1.79
C VAL A 23 -13.88 8.91 -0.50
N ILE A 24 -13.19 7.88 -0.03
CA ILE A 24 -13.60 7.12 1.16
C ILE A 24 -13.49 7.99 2.41
N SER A 25 -12.42 8.79 2.57
CA SER A 25 -12.24 9.60 3.77
C SER A 25 -13.33 10.64 3.96
N ASN A 26 -13.89 11.15 2.87
CA ASN A 26 -15.02 12.10 2.92
C ASN A 26 -16.34 11.44 3.37
N LYS A 27 -16.40 10.11 3.38
CA LYS A 27 -17.57 9.31 3.79
C LYS A 27 -17.42 8.73 5.19
N MET A 28 -16.26 8.92 5.83
CA MET A 28 -15.89 8.29 7.09
C MET A 28 -15.63 9.36 8.15
N ASN A 29 -16.06 9.12 9.40
CA ASN A 29 -16.00 10.13 10.45
C ASN A 29 -14.58 10.32 10.99
N LYS A 30 -13.89 9.22 11.31
CA LYS A 30 -12.54 9.26 11.86
C LYS A 30 -11.54 8.54 10.96
N ASN A 31 -10.68 9.32 10.32
CA ASN A 31 -9.70 8.86 9.34
C ASN A 31 -8.28 8.90 9.92
N LEU A 32 -7.48 7.89 9.60
CA LEU A 32 -6.04 7.84 9.88
C LEU A 32 -5.27 7.60 8.58
N PHE A 33 -4.24 8.40 8.35
CA PHE A 33 -3.33 8.25 7.22
C PHE A 33 -1.91 8.04 7.75
N VAL A 34 -1.25 6.97 7.32
CA VAL A 34 0.09 6.61 7.78
C VAL A 34 0.97 6.26 6.61
N ASP A 35 2.06 6.98 6.43
CA ASP A 35 2.93 6.84 5.25
C ASP A 35 4.16 5.95 5.53
N SER A 36 4.44 5.69 6.81
CA SER A 36 5.60 4.90 7.23
C SER A 36 5.32 3.96 8.41
N PHE A 37 6.05 2.85 8.47
CA PHE A 37 5.99 1.94 9.62
C PHE A 37 6.40 2.64 10.93
N SER A 38 7.33 3.60 10.88
CA SER A 38 7.73 4.41 12.03
C SER A 38 6.55 5.21 12.59
N GLU A 39 5.80 5.93 11.75
CA GLU A 39 4.58 6.63 12.19
C GLU A 39 3.57 5.65 12.79
N PHE A 40 3.39 4.49 12.16
CA PHE A 40 2.48 3.45 12.64
C PHE A 40 2.87 2.90 14.02
N SER A 41 4.18 2.84 14.30
CA SER A 41 4.72 2.28 15.56
C SER A 41 4.46 3.16 16.78
N PHE A 42 4.21 4.46 16.60
CA PHE A 42 3.87 5.37 17.69
C PHE A 42 2.42 5.25 18.15
N LEU A 43 1.55 4.68 17.33
CA LEU A 43 0.16 4.41 17.68
C LEU A 43 0.09 3.11 18.46
N ASN A 44 -0.67 3.06 19.55
CA ASN A 44 -1.01 1.83 20.24
C ASN A 44 -2.28 1.19 19.65
N ASP A 45 -2.53 -0.07 20.01
CA ASP A 45 -3.66 -0.81 19.44
C ASP A 45 -5.01 -0.18 19.81
N LYS A 46 -5.15 0.41 21.01
CA LYS A 46 -6.37 1.11 21.40
C LYS A 46 -6.64 2.34 20.52
N GLU A 47 -5.61 3.08 20.13
CA GLU A 47 -5.73 4.22 19.22
C GLU A 47 -6.15 3.78 17.83
N LEU A 48 -5.52 2.73 17.28
CA LEU A 48 -5.86 2.17 15.96
C LEU A 48 -7.32 1.74 15.88
N ASN A 49 -7.82 1.08 16.92
CA ASN A 49 -9.20 0.58 16.96
C ASN A 49 -10.25 1.70 17.10
N GLY A 50 -9.82 2.94 17.36
CA GLY A 50 -10.69 4.11 17.47
C GLY A 50 -11.03 4.78 16.14
N TYR A 51 -10.42 4.39 15.01
CA TYR A 51 -10.67 4.95 13.68
C TYR A 51 -11.72 4.15 12.91
N ASP A 52 -12.35 4.78 11.93
CA ASP A 52 -13.30 4.11 11.01
C ASP A 52 -12.64 3.76 9.67
N PHE A 53 -11.64 4.55 9.28
CA PHE A 53 -10.84 4.34 8.08
C PHE A 53 -9.36 4.54 8.36
N ILE A 54 -8.55 3.57 7.97
CA ILE A 54 -7.09 3.63 8.05
C ILE A 54 -6.54 3.41 6.64
N ALA A 55 -5.89 4.40 6.06
CA ALA A 55 -5.12 4.21 4.83
C ALA A 55 -3.63 4.26 5.15
N THR A 56 -2.91 3.22 4.74
CA THR A 56 -1.51 3.07 5.13
C THR A 56 -0.65 2.57 3.97
N HIS A 57 0.53 3.17 3.82
CA HIS A 57 1.59 2.64 2.96
C HIS A 57 2.33 1.45 3.57
N CYS A 58 2.01 1.11 4.82
CA CYS A 58 2.51 -0.11 5.42
C CYS A 58 1.79 -1.32 4.77
N GLY A 59 2.52 -2.42 4.60
CA GLY A 59 1.92 -3.63 4.05
C GLY A 59 1.07 -4.39 5.07
N TYR A 60 0.72 -5.63 4.72
CA TYR A 60 -0.20 -6.51 5.45
C TYR A 60 0.11 -6.68 6.95
N GLY A 61 1.38 -6.56 7.34
CA GLY A 61 1.81 -6.80 8.73
C GLY A 61 1.11 -5.90 9.76
N VAL A 62 0.71 -4.69 9.36
CA VAL A 62 0.04 -3.75 10.27
C VAL A 62 -1.41 -4.12 10.58
N ILE A 63 -2.04 -4.92 9.73
CA ILE A 63 -3.44 -5.32 9.90
C ILE A 63 -3.58 -6.23 11.13
N ASN A 64 -2.53 -6.98 11.48
CA ASN A 64 -2.49 -7.84 12.67
C ASN A 64 -2.61 -7.08 13.99
N ARG A 65 -2.47 -5.75 13.99
CA ARG A 65 -2.63 -4.89 15.18
C ARG A 65 -4.05 -4.36 15.37
N ILE A 66 -4.94 -4.66 14.42
CA ILE A 66 -6.33 -4.21 14.41
C ILE A 66 -7.21 -5.33 14.96
N ASN A 67 -7.63 -5.17 16.21
CA ASN A 67 -8.36 -6.19 16.98
C ASN A 67 -9.89 -6.00 16.95
N ARG A 68 -10.38 -4.99 16.22
CA ARG A 68 -11.79 -4.77 15.89
C ARG A 68 -12.10 -5.39 14.53
N ASP A 69 -13.37 -5.78 14.34
CA ASP A 69 -13.89 -6.17 13.03
C ASP A 69 -13.44 -5.18 11.96
N ASN A 70 -12.83 -5.70 10.90
CA ASN A 70 -12.27 -4.88 9.84
C ASN A 70 -12.49 -5.52 8.47
N LYS A 71 -12.66 -4.66 7.47
CA LYS A 71 -12.62 -5.00 6.06
C LYS A 71 -11.38 -4.41 5.43
N LYS A 72 -10.79 -5.12 4.48
CA LYS A 72 -9.53 -4.73 3.84
C LYS A 72 -9.78 -4.37 2.39
N ILE A 73 -9.17 -3.26 1.98
CA ILE A 73 -9.14 -2.83 0.58
C ILE A 73 -7.70 -2.73 0.10
N ILE A 74 -7.46 -3.13 -1.14
CA ILE A 74 -6.20 -2.94 -1.85
C ILE A 74 -6.48 -2.58 -3.30
N LEU A 75 -5.59 -1.78 -3.88
CA LEU A 75 -5.58 -1.50 -5.31
C LEU A 75 -4.32 -2.06 -5.93
N LEU A 76 -4.49 -2.73 -7.05
CA LEU A 76 -3.41 -3.28 -7.86
C LEU A 76 -3.34 -2.55 -9.20
N ARG A 77 -2.19 -2.66 -9.83
CA ARG A 77 -1.93 -2.13 -11.17
C ARG A 77 -1.10 -3.13 -11.97
N ASP A 78 -1.19 -3.05 -13.28
CA ASP A 78 -0.17 -3.65 -14.14
C ASP A 78 1.25 -3.28 -13.62
N PRO A 79 2.14 -4.26 -13.37
CA PRO A 79 3.44 -4.00 -12.77
C PRO A 79 4.32 -3.06 -13.60
N VAL A 80 4.28 -3.16 -14.92
CA VAL A 80 5.10 -2.35 -15.83
C VAL A 80 4.61 -0.91 -15.81
N GLU A 81 3.31 -0.68 -15.98
CA GLU A 81 2.74 0.66 -15.89
C GLU A 81 2.98 1.33 -14.54
N ARG A 82 2.94 0.55 -13.45
CA ARG A 82 3.22 1.06 -12.09
C ARG A 82 4.67 1.54 -11.99
N ILE A 83 5.64 0.78 -12.52
CA ILE A 83 7.06 1.15 -12.53
C ILE A 83 7.25 2.44 -13.33
N VAL A 84 6.69 2.53 -14.54
CA VAL A 84 6.76 3.74 -15.38
C VAL A 84 6.17 4.94 -14.65
N SER A 85 4.99 4.79 -14.05
CA SER A 85 4.32 5.83 -13.28
C SER A 85 5.12 6.27 -12.04
N GLN A 86 5.78 5.33 -11.36
CA GLN A 86 6.65 5.63 -10.21
C GLN A 86 7.91 6.37 -10.65
N TYR A 87 8.51 5.99 -11.77
CA TYR A 87 9.71 6.64 -12.30
C TYR A 87 9.46 8.11 -12.63
N PHE A 88 8.42 8.41 -13.41
CA PHE A 88 8.09 9.80 -13.75
C PHE A 88 7.68 10.62 -12.53
N TYR A 89 6.94 10.05 -11.60
CA TYR A 89 6.64 10.71 -10.32
C TYR A 89 7.91 11.08 -9.53
N LEU A 90 8.90 10.19 -9.46
CA LEU A 90 10.16 10.47 -8.77
C LEU A 90 10.97 11.58 -9.45
N ARG A 91 10.80 11.78 -10.77
CA ARG A 91 11.44 12.87 -11.52
C ARG A 91 10.80 14.23 -11.26
N GLU A 92 9.49 14.24 -11.05
CA GLU A 92 8.71 15.45 -10.80
C GLU A 92 8.75 15.89 -9.33
N LEU A 93 9.08 14.98 -8.40
CA LEU A 93 9.13 15.29 -6.98
C LEU A 93 10.12 16.43 -6.68
N GLU A 94 9.58 17.53 -6.18
CA GLU A 94 10.35 18.64 -5.61
C GLU A 94 10.87 18.24 -4.22
N ASN A 95 12.09 18.67 -3.90
CA ASN A 95 12.82 18.32 -2.67
C ASN A 95 13.20 16.84 -2.55
N ASN A 96 14.28 16.54 -1.81
CA ASN A 96 14.84 15.19 -1.64
C ASN A 96 14.01 14.32 -0.67
N VAL A 97 12.67 14.39 -0.74
CA VAL A 97 11.74 13.63 0.13
C VAL A 97 11.84 12.13 -0.12
N SER A 98 12.33 11.74 -1.31
CA SER A 98 12.62 10.34 -1.64
C SER A 98 14.09 10.14 -1.96
N TYR A 99 14.72 9.18 -1.29
CA TYR A 99 16.11 8.78 -1.57
C TYR A 99 16.32 8.26 -3.01
N SER A 100 15.26 7.81 -3.69
CA SER A 100 15.35 7.36 -5.08
C SER A 100 15.16 8.48 -6.11
N SER A 101 14.60 9.63 -5.73
CA SER A 101 14.36 10.76 -6.65
C SER A 101 15.62 11.31 -7.31
N PRO A 102 16.75 11.53 -6.60
CA PRO A 102 17.99 12.00 -7.23
C PRO A 102 18.49 11.10 -8.37
N TYR A 103 18.32 9.77 -8.23
CA TYR A 103 18.69 8.82 -9.29
C TYR A 103 17.70 8.86 -10.44
N ALA A 104 16.39 8.90 -10.16
CA ALA A 104 15.36 8.94 -11.19
C ALA A 104 15.49 10.17 -12.09
N LYS A 105 15.90 11.32 -11.54
CA LYS A 105 16.14 12.58 -12.28
C LYS A 105 17.35 12.51 -13.21
N LYS A 106 18.40 11.77 -12.82
CA LYS A 106 19.67 11.69 -13.55
C LYS A 106 19.73 10.58 -14.58
N LEU A 107 19.12 9.43 -14.28
CA LEU A 107 19.21 8.22 -15.08
C LEU A 107 18.01 8.08 -16.02
N SER A 108 18.21 7.41 -17.17
CA SER A 108 17.10 6.89 -17.98
C SER A 108 16.29 5.86 -17.20
N LEU A 109 15.08 5.52 -17.66
CA LEU A 109 14.25 4.51 -17.01
C LEU A 109 14.98 3.16 -16.91
N GLN A 110 15.66 2.74 -17.99
CA GLN A 110 16.38 1.46 -18.04
C GLN A 110 17.55 1.43 -17.05
N GLU A 111 18.38 2.47 -17.02
CA GLU A 111 19.49 2.58 -16.07
C GLU A 111 18.97 2.64 -14.62
N PHE A 112 17.87 3.35 -14.41
CA PHE A 112 17.26 3.51 -13.10
C PHE A 112 16.77 2.17 -12.54
N ILE A 113 16.01 1.37 -13.31
CA ILE A 113 15.48 0.10 -12.80
C ILE A 113 16.57 -0.97 -12.61
N CYS A 114 17.69 -0.86 -13.32
CA CYS A 114 18.84 -1.76 -13.18
C CYS A 114 19.82 -1.30 -12.08
N LEU A 115 19.61 -0.14 -11.46
CA LEU A 115 20.52 0.38 -10.45
C LEU A 115 20.48 -0.48 -9.18
N ASP A 116 21.65 -1.00 -8.79
CA ASP A 116 21.82 -1.70 -7.51
C ASP A 116 21.87 -0.71 -6.35
N ASN A 117 20.71 -0.14 -6.01
CA ASN A 117 20.55 0.77 -4.90
C ASN A 117 19.31 0.40 -4.07
N PRO A 118 19.43 0.20 -2.75
CA PRO A 118 18.31 -0.20 -1.90
C PRO A 118 17.10 0.74 -1.99
N SER A 119 17.31 2.05 -2.11
CA SER A 119 16.21 3.02 -2.19
C SER A 119 15.39 2.87 -3.49
N VAL A 120 16.05 2.48 -4.58
CA VAL A 120 15.41 2.21 -5.86
C VAL A 120 14.69 0.86 -5.81
N GLN A 121 15.39 -0.19 -5.39
CA GLN A 121 14.86 -1.55 -5.31
C GLN A 121 13.60 -1.66 -4.44
N ILE A 122 13.54 -0.94 -3.31
CA ILE A 122 12.35 -0.91 -2.44
C ILE A 122 11.13 -0.37 -3.20
N SER A 123 11.33 0.67 -4.03
CA SER A 123 10.25 1.36 -4.76
C SER A 123 9.83 0.67 -6.08
N MET A 124 10.74 -0.12 -6.66
CA MET A 124 10.54 -0.73 -7.98
C MET A 124 10.31 -2.25 -7.92
N ASN A 125 11.09 -2.99 -7.15
CA ASN A 125 11.11 -4.44 -7.23
C ASN A 125 9.98 -5.05 -6.41
N ASN A 126 9.05 -5.72 -7.10
CA ASN A 126 7.94 -6.48 -6.52
C ASN A 126 7.17 -5.74 -5.43
N THR A 127 7.04 -4.41 -5.55
CA THR A 127 6.45 -3.56 -4.52
C THR A 127 5.04 -4.01 -4.13
N GLN A 128 4.22 -4.46 -5.09
CA GLN A 128 2.86 -4.95 -4.79
C GLN A 128 2.88 -6.23 -3.94
N VAL A 129 3.77 -7.17 -4.27
CA VAL A 129 3.98 -8.42 -3.51
C VAL A 129 4.43 -8.10 -2.08
N TRP A 130 5.38 -7.18 -1.90
CA TRP A 130 5.88 -6.85 -0.57
C TRP A 130 4.85 -6.17 0.35
N HIS A 131 3.94 -5.35 -0.20
CA HIS A 131 2.83 -4.82 0.59
C HIS A 131 1.82 -5.91 0.95
N LEU A 132 1.68 -6.98 0.15
CA LEU A 132 0.84 -8.11 0.48
C LEU A 132 1.49 -9.02 1.51
N ILE A 133 2.81 -9.15 1.55
CA ILE A 133 3.50 -10.02 2.52
C ILE A 133 3.55 -9.38 3.91
N GLU A 134 4.20 -8.21 4.04
CA GLU A 134 4.40 -7.59 5.34
C GLU A 134 4.62 -6.07 5.21
N ASP A 135 5.76 -5.62 4.69
CA ASP A 135 6.04 -4.23 4.36
C ASP A 135 7.15 -4.16 3.29
N LYS A 136 7.18 -3.08 2.51
CA LYS A 136 8.18 -2.91 1.44
C LYS A 136 9.60 -2.66 1.95
N ASN A 137 9.77 -2.21 3.19
CA ASN A 137 11.06 -1.83 3.76
C ASN A 137 12.01 -3.04 3.84
N ILE A 138 13.29 -2.80 3.54
CA ILE A 138 14.33 -3.82 3.51
C ILE A 138 14.44 -4.64 4.80
N PHE A 139 14.14 -4.03 5.96
CA PHE A 139 14.14 -4.71 7.25
C PHE A 139 13.20 -5.93 7.25
N PHE A 140 12.00 -5.79 6.68
CA PHE A 140 11.03 -6.88 6.60
C PHE A 140 11.39 -7.88 5.52
N ARG A 141 11.91 -7.41 4.37
CA ARG A 141 12.35 -8.31 3.29
C ARG A 141 13.42 -9.31 3.74
N LYS A 142 14.33 -8.88 4.62
CA LYS A 142 15.39 -9.76 5.18
C LYS A 142 14.86 -11.00 5.89
N LYS A 143 13.67 -10.93 6.50
CA LYS A 143 13.03 -12.10 7.13
C LYS A 143 12.73 -13.23 6.14
N TYR A 144 12.62 -12.89 4.85
CA TYR A 144 12.28 -13.81 3.77
C TYR A 144 13.44 -14.03 2.80
N MET A 145 14.69 -13.75 3.19
CA MET A 145 15.85 -13.87 2.30
C MET A 145 16.09 -15.29 1.77
N ASN A 146 15.58 -16.32 2.46
CA ASN A 146 15.68 -17.72 2.06
C ASN A 146 14.45 -18.23 1.30
N TYR A 147 13.45 -17.38 1.06
CA TYR A 147 12.25 -17.77 0.32
C TYR A 147 12.54 -17.71 -1.18
N SER A 148 12.05 -18.70 -1.92
CA SER A 148 12.00 -18.59 -3.38
C SER A 148 10.93 -17.59 -3.83
N ASP A 149 11.03 -17.11 -5.06
CA ASP A 149 10.00 -16.24 -5.65
C ASP A 149 8.61 -16.88 -5.64
N SER A 150 8.52 -18.20 -5.83
CA SER A 150 7.25 -18.94 -5.71
C SER A 150 6.70 -18.85 -4.29
N ASN A 151 7.54 -19.05 -3.27
CA ASN A 151 7.08 -18.97 -1.87
C ASN A 151 6.61 -17.56 -1.50
N LEU A 152 7.29 -16.52 -2.02
CA LEU A 152 6.86 -15.13 -1.82
C LEU A 152 5.51 -14.86 -2.52
N LEU A 153 5.34 -15.36 -3.74
CA LEU A 153 4.10 -15.22 -4.49
C LEU A 153 2.94 -15.94 -3.81
N ASP A 154 3.12 -17.20 -3.41
CA ASP A 154 2.12 -18.00 -2.71
C ASP A 154 1.66 -17.31 -1.43
N LYS A 155 2.62 -16.77 -0.66
CA LYS A 155 2.32 -15.99 0.54
C LYS A 155 1.52 -14.73 0.22
N ALA A 156 1.94 -13.96 -0.78
CA ALA A 156 1.23 -12.75 -1.21
C ALA A 156 -0.20 -13.05 -1.68
N LEU A 157 -0.42 -14.14 -2.43
CA LEU A 157 -1.73 -14.59 -2.88
C LEU A 157 -2.60 -15.05 -1.71
N SER A 158 -2.02 -15.76 -0.75
CA SER A 158 -2.74 -16.17 0.46
C SER A 158 -3.24 -14.95 1.25
N HIS A 159 -2.41 -13.91 1.41
CA HIS A 159 -2.83 -12.68 2.07
C HIS A 159 -3.81 -11.86 1.20
N LEU A 160 -3.62 -11.84 -0.12
CA LEU A 160 -4.55 -11.17 -1.04
C LEU A 160 -5.97 -11.77 -0.94
N SER A 161 -6.09 -13.09 -0.76
CA SER A 161 -7.39 -13.75 -0.60
C SER A 161 -8.17 -13.35 0.65
N THR A 162 -7.52 -12.68 1.63
CA THR A 162 -8.21 -12.16 2.83
C THR A 162 -8.77 -10.74 2.62
N TYR A 163 -8.51 -10.11 1.48
CA TYR A 163 -9.04 -8.79 1.17
C TYR A 163 -10.49 -8.84 0.70
N ASP A 164 -11.34 -8.06 1.35
CA ASP A 164 -12.76 -7.91 0.99
C ASP A 164 -12.94 -7.16 -0.33
N PHE A 165 -12.06 -6.19 -0.60
CA PHE A 165 -12.16 -5.32 -1.77
C PHE A 165 -10.83 -5.24 -2.51
N ILE A 166 -10.78 -5.88 -3.68
CA ILE A 166 -9.64 -5.81 -4.59
C ILE A 166 -10.03 -4.96 -5.79
N GLY A 167 -9.33 -3.85 -5.99
CA GLY A 167 -9.52 -2.93 -7.11
C GLY A 167 -8.32 -2.89 -8.05
N PHE A 168 -8.55 -2.38 -9.26
CA PHE A 168 -7.50 -2.18 -10.26
C PHE A 168 -7.52 -0.74 -10.76
N THR A 169 -6.34 -0.18 -11.05
CA THR A 169 -6.22 1.23 -11.48
C THR A 169 -7.09 1.59 -12.69
N HIS A 170 -7.28 0.67 -13.64
CA HIS A 170 -8.10 0.92 -14.84
C HIS A 170 -9.62 0.91 -14.58
N ASN A 171 -10.07 0.52 -13.38
CA ASN A 171 -11.48 0.46 -13.02
C ASN A 171 -11.72 0.75 -11.53
N LEU A 172 -11.29 1.94 -11.09
CA LEU A 172 -11.51 2.44 -9.72
C LEU A 172 -13.00 2.52 -9.31
N PRO A 173 -13.95 2.91 -10.20
CA PRO A 173 -15.37 2.95 -9.82
C PRO A 173 -15.91 1.60 -9.34
N SER A 174 -15.46 0.49 -9.92
CA SER A 174 -15.92 -0.85 -9.53
C SER A 174 -15.66 -1.17 -8.06
N VAL A 175 -14.46 -0.88 -7.55
CA VAL A 175 -14.13 -1.13 -6.14
C VAL A 175 -14.83 -0.13 -5.21
N LEU A 176 -14.95 1.14 -5.61
CA LEU A 176 -15.69 2.14 -4.84
C LEU A 176 -17.15 1.76 -4.66
N ASN A 177 -17.81 1.27 -5.72
CA ASN A 177 -19.21 0.84 -5.64
C ASN A 177 -19.38 -0.31 -4.65
N LYS A 178 -18.44 -1.28 -4.61
CA LYS A 178 -18.48 -2.38 -3.63
C LYS A 178 -18.31 -1.89 -2.20
N VAL A 179 -17.41 -0.93 -1.97
CA VAL A 179 -17.22 -0.32 -0.66
C VAL A 179 -18.46 0.48 -0.24
N SER A 180 -18.99 1.31 -1.13
CA SER A 180 -20.23 2.09 -0.94
C SER A 180 -21.39 1.19 -0.50
N LEU A 181 -21.66 0.12 -1.25
CA LEU A 181 -22.70 -0.86 -0.90
C LEU A 181 -22.48 -1.51 0.47
N SER A 182 -21.21 -1.77 0.83
CA SER A 182 -20.88 -2.38 2.12
C SER A 182 -20.99 -1.43 3.31
N TYR A 183 -20.85 -0.12 3.10
CA TYR A 183 -20.80 0.89 4.17
C TYR A 183 -22.01 1.85 4.18
N GLY A 184 -22.90 1.74 3.19
CA GLY A 184 -24.21 2.39 3.17
C GLY A 184 -24.20 3.87 2.79
N TRP A 185 -23.32 4.29 1.86
CA TRP A 185 -23.18 5.69 1.42
C TRP A 185 -22.98 5.88 -0.07
#